data_AF-A0A2K1ZYD7-F1
#
_entry.id   AF-A0A2K1ZYD7-F1
#
_cell.length_a   1.000
_cell.length_b   1.000
_cell.length_c   1.000
_cell.angle_alpha   90.00
_cell.angle_beta   90.00
_cell.angle_gamma   90.00
#
_symmetry.space_group_name_H-M   'P 1'
#
loop_
_entity.id
_entity.type
_entity.pdbx_description
1 polymer ?
#
loop_
_entity_poly.entity_id
_entity_poly.type
_entity_poly.pdbx_seq_one_letter_code
_entity_poly.pdbx_strand_id
1 'polypeptide(L)'
;MAESSSARKKNVELSRNKPDGKEKSSSSAAPSGSLKTVLNQSDWKDMLLMILGSIGSLADGSAMALMMLIVSSLMNSYGDASFTLQDVNKIANFITNTTLFVTAQLAALYLSWRLAIVAIPALSMLVVAGFVYAKLLGDVGNKIQAAYEVAGGIVEQAVSSIRTVYSYVGEERTVKAYKISLEPTLKHGIKQGLMKGMAIGTIGVTFAVWALQGWYGSTLVMHKKAKGGDVFTAGVCIVYGGL
;
A
#
# COMPACT_ATOMS: atom_id res chain seq x y z
N MET A 1 27.14 68.65 -37.14
CA MET A 1 26.05 68.67 -38.15
C MET A 1 26.61 68.13 -39.46
N ALA A 2 25.78 67.59 -40.36
CA ALA A 2 26.19 66.68 -41.46
C ALA A 2 26.86 65.37 -40.95
N GLU A 3 26.20 64.58 -40.10
CA GLU A 3 25.16 63.59 -40.43
C GLU A 3 25.69 62.30 -41.10
N SER A 4 25.66 61.16 -40.42
CA SER A 4 24.45 60.36 -40.11
C SER A 4 23.80 59.68 -41.34
N SER A 5 24.14 60.08 -42.57
CA SER A 5 23.52 59.53 -43.78
C SER A 5 24.16 58.22 -44.29
N SER A 6 25.50 58.12 -44.29
CA SER A 6 26.21 56.98 -44.91
C SER A 6 26.05 55.66 -44.14
N ALA A 7 26.09 55.70 -42.80
CA ALA A 7 25.86 54.51 -41.98
C ALA A 7 24.41 54.01 -42.02
N ARG A 8 23.44 54.88 -42.37
CA ARG A 8 22.02 54.54 -42.37
C ARG A 8 21.59 53.70 -43.59
N LYS A 9 22.35 53.72 -44.70
CA LYS A 9 22.04 52.91 -45.90
C LYS A 9 22.49 51.45 -45.81
N LYS A 10 23.56 51.13 -45.07
CA LYS A 10 24.04 49.73 -44.96
C LYS A 10 23.14 48.82 -44.11
N ASN A 11 22.27 49.39 -43.28
CA ASN A 11 21.33 48.64 -42.43
C ASN A 11 19.94 48.40 -43.05
N VAL A 12 19.71 48.76 -44.32
CA VAL A 12 18.37 48.71 -44.94
C VAL A 12 18.14 47.53 -45.89
N GLU A 13 19.20 46.88 -46.41
CA GLU A 13 19.06 45.85 -47.45
C GLU A 13 19.34 44.40 -47.03
N LEU A 14 19.93 44.13 -45.84
CA LEU A 14 20.34 42.77 -45.45
C LEU A 14 19.54 42.13 -44.30
N SER A 15 18.24 42.39 -44.20
CA SER A 15 17.29 41.53 -43.45
C SER A 15 15.84 41.75 -43.89
N ARG A 16 15.59 41.72 -45.20
CA ARG A 16 14.23 41.63 -45.76
C ARG A 16 13.89 40.18 -46.10
N ASN A 17 13.79 39.31 -45.09
CA ASN A 17 12.94 38.13 -45.19
C ASN A 17 12.41 37.66 -43.81
N LYS A 18 11.10 37.53 -43.73
CA LYS A 18 10.22 37.06 -42.62
C LYS A 18 9.08 36.30 -43.35
N PRO A 19 8.42 35.23 -42.85
CA PRO A 19 8.20 34.81 -41.45
C PRO A 19 8.72 33.37 -41.16
N ASP A 20 8.45 32.69 -40.04
CA ASP A 20 7.76 33.01 -38.77
C ASP A 20 8.48 32.25 -37.60
N GLY A 21 8.00 32.14 -36.36
CA GLY A 21 6.73 32.57 -35.77
C GLY A 21 6.61 32.29 -34.27
N LYS A 22 5.78 33.10 -33.60
CA LYS A 22 5.33 33.01 -32.19
C LYS A 22 6.37 33.16 -31.07
N GLU A 23 6.25 34.31 -30.40
CA GLU A 23 6.71 34.53 -29.03
C GLU A 23 5.95 33.69 -27.98
N LYS A 24 6.62 33.50 -26.83
CA LYS A 24 6.08 33.44 -25.45
C LYS A 24 5.10 32.32 -25.05
N SER A 25 5.61 31.45 -24.17
CA SER A 25 5.20 31.50 -22.76
C SER A 25 6.40 31.20 -21.84
N SER A 26 6.38 31.74 -20.63
CA SER A 26 7.51 31.73 -19.68
C SER A 26 7.37 30.67 -18.59
N SER A 27 8.45 29.95 -18.27
CA SER A 27 8.62 29.35 -16.94
C SER A 27 10.10 29.29 -16.55
N SER A 28 10.36 29.58 -15.29
CA SER A 28 11.66 29.79 -14.62
C SER A 28 12.83 28.92 -15.07
N ALA A 29 13.86 29.54 -15.64
CA ALA A 29 15.22 28.98 -15.62
C ALA A 29 15.82 29.18 -14.22
N ALA A 30 16.03 28.10 -13.47
CA ALA A 30 16.81 28.14 -12.24
C ALA A 30 18.29 28.50 -12.56
N PRO A 31 18.98 29.29 -11.72
CA PRO A 31 20.37 29.64 -11.97
C PRO A 31 21.24 28.38 -11.91
N SER A 32 22.17 28.27 -12.87
CA SER A 32 23.14 27.17 -12.95
C SER A 32 24.27 27.30 -11.90
N GLY A 33 23.88 27.52 -10.64
CA GLY A 33 24.74 27.33 -9.47
C GLY A 33 25.08 25.85 -9.35
N SER A 34 26.25 25.50 -9.89
CA SER A 34 26.71 24.14 -10.13
C SER A 34 26.29 23.12 -9.06
N LEU A 35 25.57 22.08 -9.48
CA LEU A 35 25.18 20.94 -8.66
C LEU A 35 26.41 20.27 -8.01
N LYS A 36 27.59 20.40 -8.64
CA LYS A 36 28.89 19.97 -8.08
C LYS A 36 29.31 20.79 -6.85
N THR A 37 28.96 22.07 -6.75
CA THR A 37 29.32 22.91 -5.59
C THR A 37 28.51 22.53 -4.36
N VAL A 38 27.23 22.16 -4.53
CA VAL A 38 26.38 21.63 -3.44
C VAL A 38 26.87 20.24 -3.01
N LEU A 39 27.18 19.35 -3.97
CA LEU A 39 27.71 18.01 -3.67
C LEU A 39 29.11 18.04 -3.01
N ASN A 40 29.93 19.06 -3.27
CA ASN A 40 31.25 19.23 -2.66
C ASN A 40 31.19 19.66 -1.18
N GLN A 41 30.01 20.05 -0.67
CA GLN A 41 29.81 20.46 0.73
C GLN A 41 29.07 19.39 1.56
N SER A 42 28.57 18.32 0.93
CA SER A 42 27.91 17.22 1.63
C SER A 42 28.91 16.19 2.12
N ASP A 43 28.68 15.65 3.32
CA ASP A 43 29.49 14.57 3.85
C ASP A 43 29.36 13.32 2.95
N TRP A 44 30.40 12.49 2.87
CA TRP A 44 30.38 11.25 2.06
C TRP A 44 29.19 10.31 2.38
N LYS A 45 28.63 10.44 3.58
CA LYS A 45 27.45 9.73 4.08
C LYS A 45 26.16 10.22 3.41
N ASP A 46 26.03 11.52 3.17
CA ASP A 46 24.86 12.13 2.54
C ASP A 46 24.81 11.76 1.04
N MET A 47 25.96 11.74 0.38
CA MET A 47 26.07 11.30 -1.01
C MET A 47 25.73 9.80 -1.14
N LEU A 48 26.13 8.96 -0.18
CA LEU A 48 25.68 7.56 -0.10
C LEU A 48 24.17 7.46 0.15
N LEU A 49 23.60 8.26 1.07
CA LEU A 49 22.16 8.30 1.34
C LEU A 49 21.35 8.70 0.10
N MET A 50 21.82 9.68 -0.68
CA MET A 50 21.15 10.12 -1.91
C MET A 50 21.17 9.05 -3.01
N ILE A 51 22.27 8.30 -3.14
CA ILE A 51 22.37 7.14 -4.05
C ILE A 51 21.46 6.01 -3.56
N LEU A 52 21.46 5.69 -2.27
CA LEU A 52 20.63 4.64 -1.69
C LEU A 52 19.13 4.95 -1.84
N GLY A 53 18.73 6.19 -1.64
CA GLY A 53 17.35 6.65 -1.84
C GLY A 53 16.90 6.60 -3.31
N SER A 54 17.81 6.92 -4.25
CA SER A 54 17.54 6.83 -5.69
C SER A 54 17.41 5.37 -6.16
N ILE A 55 18.24 4.47 -5.64
CA ILE A 55 18.14 3.02 -5.88
C ILE A 55 16.85 2.47 -5.22
N GLY A 56 16.49 2.96 -4.04
CA GLY A 56 15.26 2.59 -3.34
C GLY A 56 13.99 2.97 -4.10
N SER A 57 13.89 4.20 -4.63
CA SER A 57 12.73 4.61 -5.43
C SER A 57 12.66 3.90 -6.79
N LEU A 58 13.81 3.56 -7.38
CA LEU A 58 13.87 2.69 -8.56
C LEU A 58 13.44 1.26 -8.25
N ALA A 59 13.81 0.71 -7.08
CA ALA A 59 13.37 -0.62 -6.67
C ALA A 59 11.85 -0.68 -6.48
N ASP A 60 11.27 0.31 -5.77
CA ASP A 60 9.82 0.40 -5.53
C ASP A 60 9.03 0.61 -6.84
N GLY A 61 9.52 1.49 -7.72
CA GLY A 61 8.99 1.64 -9.08
C GLY A 61 9.12 0.39 -9.95
N SER A 62 10.23 -0.35 -9.82
CA SER A 62 10.44 -1.63 -10.53
C SER A 62 9.53 -2.73 -10.02
N ALA A 63 9.17 -2.73 -8.74
CA ALA A 63 8.19 -3.67 -8.18
C ALA A 63 6.81 -3.45 -8.82
N MET A 64 6.38 -2.20 -9.02
CA MET A 64 5.14 -1.90 -9.73
C MET A 64 5.18 -2.34 -11.21
N ALA A 65 6.33 -2.16 -11.88
CA ALA A 65 6.52 -2.65 -13.26
C ALA A 65 6.52 -4.18 -13.35
N LEU A 66 7.17 -4.88 -12.42
CA LEU A 66 7.17 -6.34 -12.32
C LEU A 66 5.76 -6.88 -12.01
N MET A 67 5.01 -6.22 -11.13
CA MET A 67 3.61 -6.57 -10.86
C MET A 67 2.75 -6.42 -12.14
N MET A 68 2.92 -5.34 -12.90
CA MET A 68 2.26 -5.17 -14.20
C MET A 68 2.65 -6.24 -15.23
N LEU A 69 3.92 -6.68 -15.26
CA LEU A 69 4.36 -7.78 -16.14
C LEU A 69 3.77 -9.13 -15.70
N ILE A 70 3.64 -9.37 -14.40
CA ILE A 70 2.94 -10.55 -13.86
C ILE A 70 1.45 -10.48 -14.24
N VAL A 71 0.78 -9.34 -14.05
CA VAL A 71 -0.62 -9.13 -14.48
C VAL A 71 -0.80 -9.33 -15.99
N SER A 72 0.18 -8.91 -16.81
CA SER A 72 0.17 -9.11 -18.25
C SER A 72 0.34 -10.60 -18.64
N SER A 73 1.30 -11.31 -18.04
CA SER A 73 1.49 -12.75 -18.29
C SER A 73 0.29 -13.57 -17.80
N LEU A 74 -0.32 -13.18 -16.68
CA LEU A 74 -1.58 -13.70 -16.18
C LEU A 74 -2.74 -13.42 -17.14
N MET A 75 -2.87 -12.20 -17.68
CA MET A 75 -3.88 -11.85 -18.68
C MET A 75 -3.76 -12.70 -19.95
N ASN A 76 -2.52 -13.02 -20.35
CA ASN A 76 -2.23 -13.91 -21.47
C ASN A 76 -2.47 -15.40 -21.14
N SER A 77 -2.28 -15.80 -19.87
CA SER A 77 -2.50 -17.17 -19.36
C SER A 77 -3.98 -17.57 -19.23
N TYR A 78 -4.92 -16.62 -19.29
CA TYR A 78 -6.36 -16.91 -19.40
C TYR A 78 -6.73 -17.75 -20.63
N GLY A 79 -5.85 -17.81 -21.65
CA GLY A 79 -6.10 -18.60 -22.85
C GLY A 79 -5.85 -20.11 -22.74
N ASP A 80 -5.08 -20.58 -21.72
CA ASP A 80 -4.47 -21.93 -21.81
C ASP A 80 -4.41 -22.75 -20.50
N ALA A 81 -4.68 -22.17 -19.32
CA ALA A 81 -4.57 -22.90 -18.05
C ALA A 81 -5.72 -22.64 -17.07
N SER A 82 -6.26 -23.72 -16.47
CA SER A 82 -7.36 -23.70 -15.48
C SER A 82 -7.00 -23.16 -14.09
N PHE A 83 -5.93 -22.36 -13.96
CA PHE A 83 -5.55 -21.68 -12.72
C PHE A 83 -6.08 -20.25 -12.75
N THR A 84 -6.93 -19.89 -11.79
CA THR A 84 -7.46 -18.52 -11.73
C THR A 84 -6.34 -17.55 -11.35
N LEU A 85 -6.34 -16.34 -11.93
CA LEU A 85 -5.31 -15.34 -11.60
C LEU A 85 -5.34 -14.95 -10.12
N GLN A 86 -6.51 -15.10 -9.50
CA GLN A 86 -6.72 -14.87 -8.08
C GLN A 86 -5.86 -15.81 -7.23
N ASP A 87 -5.64 -17.04 -7.67
CA ASP A 87 -4.85 -18.02 -6.92
C ASP A 87 -3.34 -17.79 -7.08
N VAL A 88 -2.87 -17.46 -8.29
CA VAL A 88 -1.47 -17.05 -8.50
C VAL A 88 -1.15 -15.79 -7.71
N ASN A 89 -2.04 -14.79 -7.70
CA ASN A 89 -1.84 -13.56 -6.94
C ASN A 89 -1.87 -13.80 -5.42
N LYS A 90 -2.75 -14.67 -4.89
CA LYS A 90 -2.72 -15.07 -3.47
C LYS A 90 -1.36 -15.67 -3.09
N ILE A 91 -0.86 -16.60 -3.90
CA ILE A 91 0.41 -17.29 -3.66
C ILE A 91 1.60 -16.30 -3.74
N ALA A 92 1.62 -15.43 -4.74
CA ALA A 92 2.65 -14.41 -4.89
C ALA A 92 2.71 -13.44 -3.71
N ASN A 93 1.57 -12.93 -3.25
CA ASN A 93 1.52 -12.05 -2.06
C ASN A 93 1.93 -12.80 -0.78
N PHE A 94 1.53 -14.07 -0.62
CA PHE A 94 1.92 -14.87 0.53
C PHE A 94 3.45 -15.10 0.60
N ILE A 95 4.08 -15.44 -0.53
CA ILE A 95 5.53 -15.60 -0.63
C ILE A 95 6.24 -14.28 -0.36
N THR A 96 5.75 -13.18 -0.93
CA THR A 96 6.34 -11.83 -0.78
C THR A 96 6.29 -11.38 0.68
N ASN A 97 5.13 -11.43 1.33
CA ASN A 97 4.97 -11.03 2.73
C ASN A 97 5.78 -11.93 3.68
N THR A 98 5.83 -13.25 3.42
CA THR A 98 6.65 -14.17 4.22
C THR A 98 8.15 -13.84 4.08
N THR A 99 8.61 -13.52 2.87
CA THR A 99 10.00 -13.15 2.62
C THR A 99 10.34 -11.80 3.27
N LEU A 100 9.44 -10.82 3.19
CA LEU A 100 9.58 -9.52 3.85
C LEU A 100 9.68 -9.68 5.38
N PHE A 101 8.80 -10.47 5.99
CA PHE A 101 8.83 -10.77 7.42
C PHE A 101 10.17 -11.36 7.86
N VAL A 102 10.65 -12.41 7.17
CA VAL A 102 11.91 -13.09 7.52
C VAL A 102 13.12 -12.17 7.32
N THR A 103 13.19 -11.44 6.20
CA THR A 103 14.31 -10.54 5.91
C THR A 103 14.36 -9.34 6.86
N ALA A 104 13.21 -8.73 7.17
CA ALA A 104 13.12 -7.63 8.12
C ALA A 104 13.50 -8.07 9.54
N GLN A 105 13.08 -9.25 9.98
CA GLN A 105 13.43 -9.79 11.30
C GLN A 105 14.93 -10.11 11.41
N LEU A 106 15.54 -10.67 10.36
CA LEU A 106 16.99 -10.91 10.30
C LEU A 106 17.78 -9.59 10.28
N ALA A 107 17.34 -8.58 9.53
CA ALA A 107 17.96 -7.26 9.50
C ALA A 107 17.93 -6.58 10.88
N ALA A 108 16.78 -6.59 11.57
CA ALA A 108 16.66 -6.04 12.91
C ALA A 108 17.57 -6.76 13.93
N LEU A 109 17.72 -8.09 13.79
CA LEU A 109 18.60 -8.91 14.62
C LEU A 109 20.09 -8.58 14.40
N TYR A 110 20.48 -8.28 13.17
CA TYR A 110 21.84 -7.85 12.79
C TYR A 110 22.17 -6.43 13.26
N LEU A 111 21.26 -5.47 13.05
CA LEU A 111 21.47 -4.06 13.44
C LEU A 111 21.48 -3.87 14.96
N SER A 112 20.62 -4.56 15.71
CA SER A 112 20.48 -4.36 17.15
C SER A 112 19.89 -5.57 17.86
N TRP A 113 20.69 -6.61 18.07
CA TRP A 113 20.37 -7.80 18.89
C TRP A 113 19.71 -7.45 20.25
N ARG A 114 20.15 -6.36 20.90
CA ARG A 114 19.59 -5.89 22.19
C ARG A 114 18.16 -5.34 22.08
N LEU A 115 17.78 -4.80 20.92
CA LEU A 115 16.41 -4.36 20.64
C LEU A 115 15.56 -5.55 20.19
N ALA A 116 16.13 -6.41 19.32
CA ALA A 116 15.46 -7.58 18.78
C ALA A 116 14.98 -8.57 19.86
N ILE A 117 15.74 -8.77 20.94
CA ILE A 117 15.30 -9.58 22.10
C ILE A 117 13.99 -9.05 22.73
N VAL A 118 13.81 -7.73 22.80
CA VAL A 118 12.57 -7.11 23.33
C VAL A 118 11.45 -7.14 22.29
N ALA A 119 11.80 -7.09 21.01
CA ALA A 119 10.86 -7.16 19.90
C ALA A 119 10.23 -8.55 19.72
N ILE A 120 10.97 -9.64 19.89
CA ILE A 120 10.48 -11.02 19.71
C ILE A 120 9.19 -11.32 20.52
N PRO A 121 9.10 -11.05 21.85
CA PRO A 121 7.88 -11.27 22.60
C PRO A 121 6.75 -10.30 22.20
N ALA A 122 7.06 -9.04 21.85
CA ALA A 122 6.06 -8.08 21.38
C ALA A 122 5.44 -8.51 20.03
N LEU A 123 6.27 -8.97 19.10
CA LEU A 123 5.86 -9.53 17.80
C LEU A 123 5.03 -10.81 17.99
N SER A 124 5.46 -11.71 18.88
CA SER A 124 4.74 -12.95 19.19
C SER A 124 3.34 -12.68 19.74
N MET A 125 3.21 -11.69 20.62
CA MET A 125 1.92 -11.24 21.15
C MET A 125 1.02 -10.66 20.05
N LEU A 126 1.59 -9.90 19.10
CA LEU A 126 0.86 -9.35 17.96
C LEU A 126 0.35 -10.44 17.00
N VAL A 127 1.20 -11.42 16.68
CA VAL A 127 0.86 -12.56 15.79
C VAL A 127 -0.27 -13.41 16.40
N VAL A 128 -0.21 -13.72 17.69
CA VAL A 128 -1.27 -14.48 18.38
C VAL A 128 -2.60 -13.71 18.38
N ALA A 129 -2.58 -12.41 18.69
CA ALA A 129 -3.78 -11.57 18.67
C ALA A 129 -4.39 -11.47 17.25
N GLY A 130 -3.55 -11.24 16.24
CA GLY A 130 -3.94 -11.19 14.83
C GLY A 130 -4.54 -12.50 14.33
N PHE A 131 -3.94 -13.65 14.68
CA PHE A 131 -4.43 -14.97 14.31
C PHE A 131 -5.78 -15.29 14.95
N VAL A 132 -5.94 -15.03 16.25
CA VAL A 132 -7.23 -15.22 16.95
C VAL A 132 -8.31 -14.36 16.33
N TYR A 133 -8.01 -13.09 16.04
CA TYR A 133 -8.96 -12.18 15.37
C TYR A 133 -9.33 -12.67 13.96
N ALA A 134 -8.35 -13.04 13.14
CA ALA A 134 -8.57 -13.56 11.79
C ALA A 134 -9.45 -14.82 11.80
N LYS A 135 -9.18 -15.76 12.72
CA LYS A 135 -10.00 -16.97 12.87
C LYS A 135 -11.44 -16.65 13.29
N LEU A 136 -11.64 -15.80 14.31
CA LEU A 136 -12.98 -15.42 14.76
C LEU A 136 -13.78 -14.70 13.66
N LEU A 137 -13.11 -13.86 12.86
CA LEU A 137 -13.73 -13.15 11.75
C LEU A 137 -14.11 -14.09 10.60
N GLY A 138 -13.25 -15.07 10.28
CA GLY A 138 -13.51 -16.13 9.31
C GLY A 138 -14.65 -17.06 9.74
N ASP A 139 -14.64 -17.54 10.99
CA ASP A 139 -15.68 -18.42 11.54
C ASP A 139 -17.07 -17.73 11.55
N VAL A 140 -17.13 -16.40 11.74
CA VAL A 140 -18.38 -15.63 11.61
C VAL A 140 -18.72 -15.34 10.14
N GLY A 141 -17.73 -15.09 9.28
CA GLY A 141 -17.92 -14.97 7.84
C GLY A 141 -18.58 -16.20 7.23
N ASN A 142 -18.07 -17.39 7.55
CA ASN A 142 -18.62 -18.67 7.09
C ASN A 142 -20.07 -18.89 7.56
N LYS A 143 -20.41 -18.47 8.79
CA LYS A 143 -21.79 -18.53 9.32
C LYS A 143 -22.75 -17.56 8.63
N ILE A 144 -22.26 -16.36 8.28
CA ILE A 144 -23.02 -15.39 7.48
C ILE A 144 -23.26 -15.96 6.08
N GLN A 145 -22.23 -16.51 5.43
CA GLN A 145 -22.30 -17.11 4.10
C GLN A 145 -23.31 -18.26 4.06
N ALA A 146 -23.22 -19.23 4.97
CA ALA A 146 -24.15 -20.37 5.03
C ALA A 146 -25.60 -19.96 5.29
N ALA A 147 -25.84 -18.95 6.14
CA ALA A 147 -27.19 -18.41 6.36
C ALA A 147 -27.71 -17.62 5.13
N TYR A 148 -26.81 -16.94 4.41
CA TYR A 148 -27.14 -16.20 3.20
C TYR A 148 -27.43 -17.13 2.01
N GLU A 149 -26.77 -18.29 1.90
CA GLU A 149 -27.06 -19.32 0.89
C GLU A 149 -28.50 -19.85 1.00
N VAL A 150 -29.00 -20.09 2.22
CA VAL A 150 -30.40 -20.49 2.45
C VAL A 150 -31.38 -19.40 2.03
N ALA A 151 -31.09 -18.14 2.34
CA ALA A 151 -31.92 -17.02 1.90
C ALA A 151 -31.85 -16.80 0.37
N GLY A 152 -30.67 -17.00 -0.22
CA GLY A 152 -30.42 -16.96 -1.66
C GLY A 152 -31.23 -18.00 -2.42
N GLY A 153 -31.27 -19.25 -1.94
CA GLY A 153 -32.08 -20.31 -2.55
C GLY A 153 -33.58 -20.01 -2.60
N ILE A 154 -34.12 -19.31 -1.59
CA ILE A 154 -35.53 -18.85 -1.61
C ILE A 154 -35.74 -17.78 -2.69
N VAL A 155 -34.81 -16.84 -2.82
CA VAL A 155 -34.88 -15.81 -3.89
C VAL A 155 -34.72 -16.44 -5.26
N GLU A 156 -33.79 -17.38 -5.44
CA GLU A 156 -33.55 -18.08 -6.69
C GLU A 156 -34.79 -18.87 -7.15
N GLN A 157 -35.43 -19.61 -6.24
CA GLN A 157 -36.70 -20.29 -6.51
C GLN A 157 -37.82 -19.31 -6.88
N ALA A 158 -37.93 -18.19 -6.16
CA ALA A 158 -38.95 -17.17 -6.43
C ALA A 158 -38.74 -16.44 -7.77
N VAL A 159 -37.50 -16.12 -8.13
CA VAL A 159 -37.14 -15.46 -9.39
C VAL A 159 -37.29 -16.43 -10.56
N SER A 160 -36.84 -17.68 -10.41
CA SER A 160 -37.03 -18.75 -11.41
C SER A 160 -38.51 -19.00 -11.72
N SER A 161 -39.38 -18.88 -10.70
CA SER A 161 -40.83 -19.09 -10.82
C SER A 161 -41.68 -17.80 -10.76
N ILE A 162 -41.12 -16.65 -11.13
CA ILE A 162 -41.73 -15.33 -10.90
C ILE A 162 -43.16 -15.18 -11.45
N ARG A 163 -43.45 -15.77 -12.62
CA ARG A 163 -44.81 -15.78 -13.22
C ARG A 163 -45.82 -16.50 -12.32
N THR A 164 -45.40 -17.60 -11.68
CA THR A 164 -46.21 -18.39 -10.76
C THR A 164 -46.44 -17.65 -9.45
N VAL A 165 -45.41 -17.02 -8.90
CA VAL A 165 -45.54 -16.19 -7.68
C VAL A 165 -46.55 -15.05 -7.92
N TYR A 166 -46.47 -14.38 -9.07
CA TYR A 166 -47.40 -13.32 -9.45
C TYR A 166 -48.83 -13.84 -9.64
N SER A 167 -49.03 -14.94 -10.38
CA SER A 167 -50.37 -15.49 -10.66
C SER A 167 -51.13 -15.98 -9.42
N TYR A 168 -50.41 -16.38 -8.37
CA TYR A 168 -51.00 -16.79 -7.08
C TYR A 168 -51.01 -15.66 -6.03
N VAL A 169 -50.63 -14.43 -6.39
CA VAL A 169 -50.50 -13.28 -5.46
C VAL A 169 -49.61 -13.65 -4.24
N GLY A 170 -48.55 -14.42 -4.49
CA GLY A 170 -47.69 -15.02 -3.47
C GLY A 170 -46.59 -14.11 -2.93
N GLU A 171 -46.48 -12.88 -3.42
CA GLU A 171 -45.37 -11.95 -3.16
C GLU A 171 -45.13 -11.72 -1.65
N GLU A 172 -46.17 -11.37 -0.91
CA GLU A 172 -46.18 -11.22 0.56
C GLU A 172 -45.59 -12.45 1.28
N ARG A 173 -45.99 -13.66 0.85
CA ARG A 173 -45.53 -14.91 1.44
C ARG A 173 -44.04 -15.15 1.18
N THR A 174 -43.58 -14.88 -0.04
CA THR A 174 -42.19 -15.00 -0.46
C THR A 174 -41.29 -13.99 0.28
N VAL A 175 -41.69 -12.73 0.33
CA VAL A 175 -40.98 -11.67 1.06
C VAL A 175 -40.88 -11.99 2.56
N LYS A 176 -41.96 -12.51 3.17
CA LYS A 176 -41.96 -12.93 4.57
C LYS A 176 -41.03 -14.12 4.82
N ALA A 177 -41.01 -15.13 3.93
CA ALA A 177 -40.10 -16.26 4.02
C ALA A 177 -38.63 -15.83 3.91
N TYR A 178 -38.30 -14.95 2.96
CA TYR A 178 -36.96 -14.37 2.80
C TYR A 178 -36.54 -13.57 4.05
N LYS A 179 -37.43 -12.73 4.59
CA LYS A 179 -37.16 -11.93 5.81
C LYS A 179 -36.81 -12.82 7.02
N ILE A 180 -37.53 -13.92 7.23
CA ILE A 180 -37.27 -14.87 8.32
C ILE A 180 -35.89 -15.54 8.12
N SER A 181 -35.57 -15.96 6.90
CA SER A 181 -34.27 -16.58 6.59
C SER A 181 -33.08 -15.62 6.72
N LEU A 182 -33.30 -14.30 6.61
CA LEU A 182 -32.25 -13.29 6.75
C LEU A 182 -31.96 -12.85 8.19
N GLU A 183 -32.88 -13.09 9.13
CA GLU A 183 -32.70 -12.75 10.55
C GLU A 183 -31.41 -13.32 11.17
N PRO A 184 -31.04 -14.61 10.98
CA PRO A 184 -29.76 -15.13 11.45
C PRO A 184 -28.56 -14.44 10.79
N THR A 185 -28.64 -14.14 9.49
CA THR A 185 -27.58 -13.43 8.73
C THR A 185 -27.36 -12.03 9.31
N LEU A 186 -28.44 -11.29 9.58
CA LEU A 186 -28.39 -9.96 10.17
C LEU A 186 -27.75 -9.98 11.57
N LYS A 187 -28.17 -10.94 12.42
CA LYS A 187 -27.66 -11.09 13.79
C LYS A 187 -26.16 -11.42 13.82
N HIS A 188 -25.69 -12.29 12.92
CA HIS A 188 -24.27 -12.57 12.78
C HIS A 188 -23.50 -11.39 12.17
N GLY A 189 -24.09 -10.69 11.19
CA GLY A 189 -23.53 -9.48 10.57
C GLY A 189 -23.31 -8.35 11.56
N ILE A 190 -24.26 -8.08 12.46
CA ILE A 190 -24.13 -7.09 13.54
C ILE A 190 -22.97 -7.49 14.48
N LYS A 191 -22.89 -8.76 14.87
CA LYS A 191 -21.78 -9.27 15.71
C LYS A 191 -20.42 -9.18 14.99
N GLN A 192 -20.38 -9.42 13.68
CA GLN A 192 -19.18 -9.25 12.85
C GLN A 192 -18.78 -7.77 12.77
N GLY A 193 -19.73 -6.86 12.59
CA GLY A 193 -19.52 -5.41 12.59
C GLY A 193 -18.93 -4.92 13.91
N LEU A 194 -19.45 -5.41 15.04
CA LEU A 194 -18.90 -5.10 16.37
C LEU A 194 -17.45 -5.62 16.53
N MET A 195 -17.14 -6.84 16.07
CA MET A 195 -15.77 -7.35 16.09
C MET A 195 -14.82 -6.54 15.19
N LYS A 196 -15.27 -6.13 14.00
CA LYS A 196 -14.50 -5.25 13.11
C LYS A 196 -14.24 -3.88 13.76
N GLY A 197 -15.25 -3.30 14.41
CA GLY A 197 -15.12 -2.05 15.18
C GLY A 197 -14.13 -2.18 16.34
N MET A 198 -14.17 -3.29 17.08
CA MET A 198 -13.20 -3.58 18.15
C MET A 198 -11.77 -3.70 17.61
N ALA A 199 -11.56 -4.32 16.46
CA ALA A 199 -10.24 -4.42 15.84
C ALA A 199 -9.68 -3.06 15.36
N ILE A 200 -10.53 -2.19 14.82
CA ILE A 200 -10.15 -0.79 14.52
C ILE A 200 -9.79 -0.06 15.83
N GLY A 201 -10.53 -0.31 16.92
CA GLY A 201 -10.19 0.20 18.25
C GLY A 201 -8.81 -0.27 18.76
N THR A 202 -8.39 -1.50 18.45
CA THR A 202 -7.07 -2.02 18.87
C THR A 202 -5.87 -1.34 18.20
N ILE A 203 -6.07 -0.46 17.20
CA ILE A 203 -5.00 0.39 16.65
C ILE A 203 -4.33 1.25 17.75
N GLY A 204 -5.05 1.61 18.82
CA GLY A 204 -4.49 2.26 20.00
C GLY A 204 -3.38 1.46 20.70
N VAL A 205 -3.45 0.12 20.65
CA VAL A 205 -2.42 -0.77 21.20
C VAL A 205 -1.14 -0.68 20.36
N THR A 206 -1.25 -0.56 19.04
CA THR A 206 -0.11 -0.35 18.15
C THR A 206 0.66 0.93 18.51
N PHE A 207 -0.05 2.04 18.80
CA PHE A 207 0.60 3.27 19.27
C PHE A 207 1.31 3.10 20.62
N ALA A 208 0.77 2.29 21.54
CA ALA A 208 1.45 1.96 22.79
C ALA A 208 2.74 1.13 22.56
N VAL A 209 2.75 0.21 21.59
CA VAL A 209 3.96 -0.53 21.18
C VAL A 209 5.01 0.42 20.59
N TRP A 210 4.63 1.37 19.73
CA TRP A 210 5.54 2.41 19.23
C TRP A 210 6.12 3.28 20.35
N ALA A 211 5.32 3.65 21.34
CA ALA A 211 5.78 4.43 22.50
C ALA A 211 6.79 3.65 23.36
N LEU A 212 6.52 2.37 23.64
CA LEU A 212 7.44 1.49 24.37
C LEU A 212 8.76 1.27 23.61
N GLN A 213 8.68 1.05 22.28
CA GLN A 213 9.85 0.92 21.42
C GLN A 213 10.69 2.21 21.40
N GLY A 214 10.06 3.38 21.35
CA GLY A 214 10.73 4.68 21.44
C GLY A 214 11.41 4.91 22.79
N TRP A 215 10.74 4.58 23.90
CA TRP A 215 11.30 4.71 25.25
C TRP A 215 12.52 3.79 25.48
N TYR A 216 12.39 2.51 25.13
CA TYR A 216 13.47 1.54 25.27
C TYR A 216 14.63 1.83 24.29
N GLY A 217 14.32 2.23 23.05
CA GLY A 217 15.31 2.65 22.06
C GLY A 217 16.11 3.88 22.51
N SER A 218 15.43 4.91 23.02
CA SER A 218 16.07 6.10 23.61
C SER A 218 17.02 5.73 24.77
N THR A 219 16.56 4.87 25.68
CA THR A 219 17.37 4.37 26.80
C THR A 219 18.63 3.63 26.33
N LEU A 220 18.53 2.86 25.24
CA LEU A 220 19.63 2.10 24.63
C LEU A 220 20.70 3.01 23.99
N VAL A 221 20.29 4.12 23.37
CA VAL A 221 21.20 5.14 22.83
C VAL A 221 21.95 5.86 23.95
N MET A 222 21.22 6.34 24.97
CA MET A 222 21.81 7.14 26.06
C MET A 222 22.82 6.35 26.92
N HIS A 223 22.49 5.12 27.33
CA HIS A 223 23.28 4.40 28.34
C HIS A 223 24.28 3.38 27.76
N LYS A 224 24.09 2.92 26.52
CA LYS A 224 24.84 1.77 25.96
C LYS A 224 25.64 2.10 24.69
N LYS A 225 25.79 3.39 24.36
CA LYS A 225 26.53 3.90 23.18
C LYS A 225 26.10 3.26 21.85
N ALA A 226 24.85 2.81 21.74
CA ALA A 226 24.31 2.34 20.47
C ALA A 226 24.08 3.53 19.51
N LYS A 227 24.35 3.36 18.22
CA LYS A 227 24.01 4.38 17.22
C LYS A 227 22.49 4.50 17.13
N GLY A 228 21.97 5.72 17.29
CA GLY A 228 20.53 5.97 17.22
C GLY A 228 19.89 5.57 15.89
N GLY A 229 20.63 5.71 14.78
CA GLY A 229 20.20 5.24 13.47
C GLY A 229 19.93 3.72 13.44
N ASP A 230 20.90 2.92 13.87
CA ASP A 230 20.78 1.45 13.86
C ASP A 230 19.60 0.96 14.72
N VAL A 231 19.36 1.62 15.86
CA VAL A 231 18.25 1.33 16.78
C VAL A 231 16.89 1.73 16.18
N PHE A 232 16.81 2.91 15.55
CA PHE A 232 15.59 3.38 14.89
C PHE A 232 15.24 2.51 13.68
N THR A 233 16.21 2.24 12.80
CA THR A 233 16.03 1.38 11.62
C THR A 233 15.62 -0.03 12.01
N ALA A 234 16.24 -0.63 13.05
CA ALA A 234 15.80 -1.94 13.55
C ALA A 234 14.34 -1.93 14.00
N GLY A 235 13.92 -0.90 14.76
CA GLY A 235 12.53 -0.75 15.21
C GLY A 235 11.53 -0.52 14.06
N VAL A 236 11.93 0.19 13.01
CA VAL A 236 11.12 0.35 11.77
C VAL A 236 11.01 -0.98 11.03
N CYS A 237 12.11 -1.73 10.85
CA CYS A 237 12.10 -3.05 10.23
C CYS A 237 11.18 -4.03 10.96
N ILE A 238 11.19 -4.06 12.29
CA ILE A 238 10.31 -4.94 13.08
C ILE A 238 8.83 -4.65 12.81
N VAL A 239 8.43 -3.37 12.74
CA VAL A 239 7.02 -3.00 12.55
C VAL A 239 6.57 -3.21 11.10
N TYR A 240 7.36 -2.78 10.11
CA TYR A 240 7.02 -2.98 8.70
C TYR A 240 7.17 -4.43 8.23
N GLY A 241 8.00 -5.24 8.89
CA GLY A 241 8.10 -6.67 8.60
C GLY A 241 6.87 -7.46 9.06
N GLY A 242 6.12 -6.96 10.06
CA GLY A 242 4.95 -7.61 10.64
C GLY A 242 3.59 -7.09 10.13
N LEU A 243 3.57 -6.36 9.01
CA LEU A 243 2.42 -5.64 8.46
C LEU A 243 1.98 -6.24 7.10
#